data_AF-A0A7X5DYF2-F1
#
_entry.id   AF-A0A7X5DYF2-F1
#
_cell.length_a   1.000
_cell.length_b   1.000
_cell.length_c   1.000
_cell.angle_alpha   90.00
_cell.angle_beta   90.00
_cell.angle_gamma   90.00
#
_symmetry.space_group_name_H-M   'P 1'
#
loop_
_entity.id
_entity.type
_entity.pdbx_description
1 polymer ?
#
loop_
_entity_poly.entity_id
_entity_poly.type
_entity_poly.pdbx_seq_one_letter_code
_entity_poly.pdbx_strand_id
1 'polypeptide(L)'
;MRYEEVRFRDIPALFTSLRVSKENLPEGIYRYELRHDDESYTPCQLAKHIVINHYGTILTSTPVQLPADGYLDFEPDDLAFMPRSCVTIAEFLQSYPPANKVAIELFPMKPEEAPLFFSSLDESEDKARGCIGHVRGDFDGALYTTWWPHYWDQALNQEIFKRDIQRVVNWLKEDNSPLKDLASMDGFCRRHESCRIPGQSERCYGFRIESGLFRYMLRCTPLMGWYQVYLYCYSRDAVPEDVPKE
;
A
#
# COMPACT_ATOMS: atom_id res chain seq x y z
N MET A 1 -28.86 6.76 -1.18
CA MET A 1 -28.69 5.33 -0.83
C MET A 1 -28.71 5.21 0.69
N ARG A 2 -29.30 4.14 1.22
CA ARG A 2 -29.27 3.85 2.67
C ARG A 2 -28.51 2.54 2.88
N TYR A 3 -27.82 2.45 4.00
CA TYR A 3 -26.88 1.39 4.33
C TYR A 3 -27.25 0.74 5.67
N GLU A 4 -26.69 -0.44 5.91
CA GLU A 4 -26.71 -1.08 7.22
C GLU A 4 -25.45 -0.69 7.98
N GLU A 5 -25.56 -0.33 9.26
CA GLU A 5 -24.36 -0.12 10.07
C GLU A 5 -23.77 -1.48 10.45
N VAL A 6 -22.46 -1.62 10.25
CA VAL A 6 -21.71 -2.81 10.62
C VAL A 6 -20.44 -2.38 11.35
N ARG A 7 -19.78 -3.34 12.00
CA ARG A 7 -18.43 -3.17 12.52
C ARG A 7 -17.55 -4.22 11.87
N PHE A 8 -16.50 -3.77 11.19
CA PHE A 8 -15.47 -4.64 10.64
C PHE A 8 -14.26 -4.61 11.59
N ARG A 9 -14.03 -5.72 12.29
CA ARG A 9 -13.19 -5.84 13.49
C ARG A 9 -13.64 -4.84 14.54
N ASP A 10 -12.85 -3.78 14.74
CA ASP A 10 -13.17 -2.67 15.64
C ASP A 10 -13.51 -1.36 14.89
N ILE A 11 -13.61 -1.41 13.56
CA ILE A 11 -13.82 -0.22 12.73
C ILE A 11 -15.30 -0.10 12.37
N PRO A 12 -15.98 0.99 12.79
CA PRO A 12 -17.33 1.29 12.33
C PRO A 12 -17.38 1.44 10.81
N ALA A 13 -18.41 0.87 10.19
CA ALA A 13 -18.59 0.90 8.75
C ALA A 13 -20.08 0.93 8.36
N LEU A 14 -20.31 1.28 7.10
CA LEU A 14 -21.59 1.10 6.43
C LEU A 14 -21.48 -0.07 5.46
N PHE A 15 -22.49 -0.93 5.41
CA PHE A 15 -22.59 -2.06 4.50
C PHE A 15 -23.72 -1.90 3.50
N THR A 16 -23.52 -2.45 2.32
CA THR A 16 -24.57 -2.74 1.34
C THR A 16 -24.18 -3.96 0.52
N SER A 17 -25.15 -4.78 0.12
CA SER A 17 -24.93 -5.89 -0.82
C SER A 17 -24.64 -5.42 -2.26
N LEU A 18 -24.86 -4.14 -2.57
CA LEU A 18 -24.65 -3.57 -3.90
C LEU A 18 -23.22 -3.06 -4.07
N ARG A 19 -22.78 -2.96 -5.33
CA ARG A 19 -21.53 -2.25 -5.66
C ARG A 19 -21.74 -0.75 -5.59
N VAL A 20 -20.85 -0.07 -4.87
CA VAL A 20 -20.85 1.40 -4.78
C VAL A 20 -19.75 1.96 -5.69
N SER A 21 -20.06 2.96 -6.51
CA SER A 21 -19.04 3.65 -7.32
C SER A 21 -18.15 4.52 -6.43
N LYS A 22 -16.86 4.58 -6.76
CA LYS A 22 -15.89 5.46 -6.08
C LYS A 22 -16.03 6.93 -6.46
N GLU A 23 -16.68 7.25 -7.59
CA GLU A 23 -16.64 8.59 -8.22
C GLU A 23 -17.37 9.68 -7.42
N ASN A 24 -18.27 9.29 -6.51
CA ASN A 24 -19.13 10.22 -5.77
C ASN A 24 -19.09 9.99 -4.25
N LEU A 25 -18.01 9.38 -3.74
CA LEU A 25 -17.84 9.24 -2.30
C LEU A 25 -17.32 10.55 -1.70
N PRO A 26 -17.88 11.02 -0.57
CA PRO A 26 -17.35 12.16 0.16
C PRO A 26 -15.88 11.94 0.57
N GLU A 27 -15.14 13.03 0.68
CA GLU A 27 -13.78 12.99 1.24
C GLU A 27 -13.77 12.38 2.64
N GLY A 28 -12.74 11.59 2.95
CA GLY A 28 -12.62 10.90 4.22
C GLY A 28 -13.42 9.59 4.32
N ILE A 29 -14.12 9.19 3.25
CA ILE A 29 -14.73 7.86 3.13
C ILE A 29 -13.83 6.93 2.30
N TYR A 30 -13.57 5.77 2.85
CA TYR A 30 -12.83 4.68 2.21
C TYR A 30 -13.80 3.57 1.84
N ARG A 31 -13.62 3.00 0.63
CA ARG A 31 -14.47 1.94 0.10
C ARG A 31 -13.68 0.66 -0.07
N TYR A 32 -14.27 -0.44 0.38
CA TYR A 32 -13.76 -1.78 0.21
C TYR A 32 -14.89 -2.73 -0.18
N GLU A 33 -14.56 -3.83 -0.85
CA GLU A 33 -15.47 -4.90 -1.24
C GLU A 33 -15.13 -6.16 -0.44
N LEU A 34 -16.17 -6.87 -0.04
CA LEU A 34 -16.11 -8.15 0.65
C LEU A 34 -16.29 -9.27 -0.37
N ARG A 35 -15.48 -10.31 -0.26
CA ARG A 35 -15.62 -11.58 -0.98
C ARG A 35 -16.23 -12.62 -0.06
N HIS A 36 -17.07 -13.51 -0.59
CA HIS A 36 -17.49 -14.72 0.11
C HIS A 36 -16.72 -15.96 -0.37
N ASP A 37 -16.63 -16.97 0.48
CA ASP A 37 -16.11 -18.28 0.10
C ASP A 37 -17.13 -19.07 -0.75
N ASP A 38 -16.66 -20.09 -1.46
CA ASP A 38 -17.50 -20.87 -2.39
C ASP A 38 -18.41 -21.89 -1.69
N GLU A 39 -18.07 -22.32 -0.47
CA GLU A 39 -18.72 -23.46 0.19
C GLU A 39 -19.85 -23.01 1.12
N SER A 40 -19.55 -22.07 2.02
CA SER A 40 -20.45 -21.57 3.05
C SER A 40 -21.11 -20.24 2.70
N TYR A 41 -20.67 -19.57 1.62
CA TYR A 41 -21.13 -18.25 1.19
C TYR A 41 -20.96 -17.17 2.27
N THR A 42 -20.02 -17.37 3.19
CA THR A 42 -19.71 -16.43 4.27
C THR A 42 -18.64 -15.45 3.83
N PRO A 43 -18.69 -14.19 4.29
CA PRO A 43 -17.68 -13.20 3.96
C PRO A 43 -16.34 -13.58 4.58
N CYS A 44 -15.27 -13.61 3.78
CA CYS A 44 -13.97 -14.15 4.19
C CYS A 44 -12.76 -13.28 3.82
N GLN A 45 -12.93 -12.29 2.92
CA GLN A 45 -11.81 -11.48 2.45
C GLN A 45 -12.25 -10.06 2.05
N LEU A 46 -11.45 -9.07 2.39
CA LEU A 46 -11.66 -7.64 2.13
C LEU A 46 -10.60 -7.15 1.14
N ALA A 47 -11.01 -6.43 0.09
CA ALA A 47 -10.09 -5.77 -0.84
C ALA A 47 -10.66 -4.47 -1.39
N LYS A 48 -9.86 -3.66 -2.10
CA LYS A 48 -10.39 -2.47 -2.81
C LYS A 48 -11.30 -2.83 -3.98
N HIS A 49 -11.09 -4.02 -4.56
CA HIS A 49 -11.89 -4.53 -5.66
C HIS A 49 -11.95 -6.06 -5.66
N ILE A 50 -13.16 -6.61 -5.73
CA ILE A 50 -13.48 -8.03 -5.80
C ILE A 50 -14.30 -8.27 -7.07
N VAL A 51 -13.74 -9.01 -8.02
CA VAL A 51 -14.38 -9.33 -9.30
C VAL A 51 -15.32 -10.53 -9.17
N ILE A 52 -14.87 -11.58 -8.48
CA ILE A 52 -15.57 -12.87 -8.33
C ILE A 52 -16.01 -13.03 -6.87
N ASN A 53 -17.19 -13.62 -6.67
CA ASN A 53 -17.77 -13.88 -5.34
C ASN A 53 -17.96 -12.64 -4.48
N HIS A 54 -18.41 -11.54 -5.09
CA HIS A 54 -18.71 -10.31 -4.36
C HIS A 54 -19.87 -10.52 -3.39
N TYR A 55 -19.59 -10.35 -2.10
CA TYR A 55 -20.56 -10.42 -1.01
C TYR A 55 -21.24 -9.06 -0.77
N GLY A 56 -20.47 -7.98 -0.79
CA GLY A 56 -20.96 -6.64 -0.52
C GLY A 56 -19.88 -5.59 -0.53
N THR A 57 -20.27 -4.34 -0.33
CA THR A 57 -19.37 -3.18 -0.19
C THR A 57 -19.46 -2.64 1.23
N ILE A 58 -18.31 -2.35 1.84
CA ILE A 58 -18.23 -1.58 3.08
C ILE A 58 -17.61 -0.20 2.85
N LEU A 59 -18.13 0.79 3.57
CA LEU A 59 -17.62 2.16 3.60
C LEU A 59 -17.18 2.49 5.03
N THR A 60 -15.94 2.94 5.21
CA THR A 60 -15.39 3.32 6.52
C THR A 60 -14.95 4.78 6.51
N SER A 61 -14.95 5.44 7.67
CA SER A 61 -14.32 6.76 7.85
C SER A 61 -12.89 6.68 8.39
N THR A 62 -12.43 5.46 8.71
CA THR A 62 -11.05 5.14 9.06
C THR A 62 -10.52 4.14 8.04
N PRO A 63 -9.34 4.37 7.42
CA PRO A 63 -8.82 3.43 6.44
C PRO A 63 -8.42 2.11 7.10
N VAL A 64 -8.79 1.02 6.45
CA VAL A 64 -8.32 -0.34 6.76
C VAL A 64 -6.98 -0.55 6.07
N GLN A 65 -5.95 -0.93 6.82
CA GLN A 65 -4.65 -1.29 6.26
C GLN A 65 -4.76 -2.67 5.61
N LEU A 66 -4.57 -2.72 4.29
CA LEU A 66 -4.53 -3.98 3.55
C LEU A 66 -3.09 -4.54 3.53
N PRO A 67 -2.91 -5.86 3.41
CA PRO A 67 -1.61 -6.46 3.10
C PRO A 67 -1.07 -5.99 1.74
N ALA A 68 0.20 -6.28 1.44
CA ALA A 68 0.86 -5.80 0.23
C ALA A 68 0.25 -6.31 -1.08
N ASP A 69 -0.38 -7.48 -1.06
CA ASP A 69 -1.13 -8.02 -2.20
C ASP A 69 -2.54 -7.40 -2.36
N GLY A 70 -2.98 -6.60 -1.38
CA GLY A 70 -4.26 -5.91 -1.37
C GLY A 70 -5.45 -6.73 -0.89
N TYR A 71 -5.23 -7.94 -0.38
CA TYR A 71 -6.30 -8.83 0.09
C TYR A 71 -6.14 -9.13 1.57
N LEU A 72 -7.11 -8.69 2.37
CA LEU A 72 -7.14 -8.94 3.80
C LEU A 72 -8.12 -10.07 4.10
N ASP A 73 -7.61 -11.24 4.43
CA ASP A 73 -8.42 -12.35 4.93
C ASP A 73 -8.93 -12.04 6.34
N PHE A 74 -10.15 -12.51 6.65
CA PHE A 74 -10.80 -12.32 7.94
C PHE A 74 -11.81 -13.44 8.24
N GLU A 75 -12.08 -13.65 9.53
CA GLU A 75 -13.06 -14.63 9.99
C GLU A 75 -14.47 -13.99 10.03
N PRO A 76 -15.56 -14.75 9.84
CA PRO A 76 -16.92 -14.19 9.86
C PRO A 76 -17.24 -13.32 11.09
N ASP A 77 -16.67 -13.66 12.25
CA ASP A 77 -16.83 -12.92 13.51
C ASP A 77 -16.19 -11.51 13.48
N ASP A 78 -15.27 -11.25 12.54
CA ASP A 78 -14.73 -9.92 12.28
C ASP A 78 -15.78 -9.00 11.63
N LEU A 79 -16.93 -9.49 11.14
CA LEU A 79 -17.98 -8.66 10.55
C LEU A 79 -19.29 -8.74 11.36
N ALA A 80 -19.53 -7.74 12.20
CA ALA A 80 -20.72 -7.69 13.04
C ALA A 80 -21.77 -6.70 12.49
N PHE A 81 -22.99 -7.18 12.23
CA PHE A 81 -24.12 -6.33 11.84
C PHE A 81 -24.74 -5.65 13.07
N MET A 82 -24.87 -4.32 13.00
CA MET A 82 -25.42 -3.53 14.09
C MET A 82 -26.94 -3.38 13.94
N PRO A 83 -27.69 -3.13 15.04
CA PRO A 83 -29.16 -2.98 14.97
C PRO A 83 -29.62 -1.81 14.09
N ARG A 84 -28.75 -0.83 13.84
CA ARG A 84 -29.05 0.34 13.02
C ARG A 84 -28.93 0.00 11.53
N SER A 85 -29.95 -0.66 10.99
CA SER A 85 -30.16 -0.77 9.55
C SER A 85 -30.88 0.49 9.07
N CYS A 86 -30.46 1.13 7.97
CA CYS A 86 -31.05 2.35 7.36
C CYS A 86 -30.33 3.68 7.71
N VAL A 87 -29.03 3.76 7.42
CA VAL A 87 -28.14 4.93 7.69
C VAL A 87 -27.65 5.57 6.39
N THR A 88 -27.54 6.89 6.34
CA THR A 88 -26.87 7.62 5.24
C THR A 88 -25.40 7.90 5.56
N ILE A 89 -24.56 8.14 4.54
CA ILE A 89 -23.15 8.51 4.75
C ILE A 89 -23.01 9.76 5.63
N ALA A 90 -23.89 10.74 5.46
CA ALA A 90 -23.87 11.97 6.27
C ALA A 90 -24.13 11.69 7.76
N GLU A 91 -25.14 10.88 8.09
CA GLU A 91 -25.43 10.49 9.48
C GLU A 91 -24.32 9.63 10.09
N PHE A 92 -23.70 8.77 9.27
CA PHE A 92 -22.54 7.98 9.69
C PHE A 92 -21.36 8.88 10.05
N LEU A 93 -21.01 9.85 9.20
CA LEU A 93 -19.91 10.79 9.43
C LEU A 93 -20.15 11.73 10.62
N GLN A 94 -21.41 12.02 10.97
CA GLN A 94 -21.72 12.74 12.21
C GLN A 94 -21.34 11.93 13.47
N SER A 95 -21.47 10.60 13.40
CA SER A 95 -21.15 9.70 14.51
C SER A 95 -19.68 9.28 14.52
N TYR A 96 -19.10 9.14 13.33
CA TYR A 96 -17.74 8.67 13.09
C TYR A 96 -17.03 9.57 12.07
N PRO A 97 -16.54 10.75 12.50
CA PRO A 97 -15.85 11.67 11.61
C PRO A 97 -14.59 11.03 11.01
N PRO A 98 -14.11 11.51 9.83
CA PRO A 98 -12.92 10.95 9.19
C PRO A 98 -11.71 10.94 10.12
N ALA A 99 -11.05 9.78 10.21
CA ALA A 99 -9.86 9.65 11.03
C ALA A 99 -8.65 10.27 10.33
N ASN A 100 -7.80 10.96 11.10
CA ASN A 100 -6.48 11.40 10.62
C ASN A 100 -5.49 10.22 10.66
N LYS A 101 -5.72 9.23 9.79
CA LYS A 101 -4.88 8.04 9.65
C LYS A 101 -4.56 7.84 8.17
N VAL A 102 -3.31 7.51 7.90
CA VAL A 102 -2.84 7.23 6.53
C VAL A 102 -2.52 5.74 6.42
N ALA A 103 -3.18 5.06 5.47
CA ALA A 103 -2.82 3.71 5.08
C ALA A 103 -1.60 3.70 4.16
N ILE A 104 -0.82 2.64 4.24
CA ILE A 104 0.23 2.32 3.27
C ILE A 104 -0.45 1.67 2.07
N GLU A 105 -0.15 2.18 0.88
CA GLU A 105 -0.70 1.65 -0.37
C GLU A 105 0.42 1.25 -1.32
N LEU A 106 0.31 0.05 -1.90
CA LEU A 106 1.21 -0.42 -2.93
C LEU A 106 0.51 -0.43 -4.28
N PHE A 107 1.26 -0.01 -5.29
CA PHE A 107 0.84 0.08 -6.67
C PHE A 107 1.88 -0.62 -7.57
N PRO A 108 1.45 -1.19 -8.69
CA PRO A 108 2.37 -1.56 -9.74
C PRO A 108 3.16 -0.33 -10.18
N MET A 109 4.45 -0.53 -10.50
CA MET A 109 5.23 0.47 -11.22
C MET A 109 4.49 0.92 -12.48
N LYS A 110 4.58 2.21 -12.80
CA LYS A 110 4.34 2.70 -14.16
C LYS A 110 5.67 2.80 -14.92
N PRO A 111 5.70 2.55 -16.25
CA PRO A 111 6.95 2.58 -17.02
C PRO A 111 7.74 3.89 -16.87
N GLU A 112 7.07 5.03 -16.79
CA GLU A 112 7.68 6.36 -16.58
C GLU A 112 8.37 6.51 -15.21
N GLU A 113 8.04 5.66 -14.24
CA GLU A 113 8.64 5.65 -12.91
C GLU A 113 9.93 4.83 -12.85
N ALA A 114 10.30 4.11 -13.91
CA ALA A 114 11.47 3.23 -13.95
C ALA A 114 12.78 3.90 -13.47
N PRO A 115 13.09 5.17 -13.81
CA PRO A 115 14.29 5.83 -13.32
C PRO A 115 14.33 5.99 -11.80
N LEU A 116 13.18 5.98 -11.10
CA LEU A 116 13.08 6.15 -9.65
C LEU A 116 13.38 4.85 -8.86
N PHE A 117 13.65 3.74 -9.54
CA PHE A 117 14.03 2.47 -8.91
C PHE A 117 15.55 2.25 -8.90
N PHE A 118 16.33 3.25 -9.32
CA PHE A 118 17.79 3.18 -9.44
C PHE A 118 18.40 4.51 -9.00
N SER A 119 19.60 4.47 -8.44
CA SER A 119 20.40 5.68 -8.24
C SER A 119 20.68 6.34 -9.59
N SER A 120 20.49 7.67 -9.65
CA SER A 120 20.93 8.45 -10.79
C SER A 120 22.47 8.51 -10.85
N LEU A 121 23.03 8.58 -12.06
CA LEU A 121 24.44 8.91 -12.26
C LEU A 121 24.68 10.44 -12.25
N ASP A 122 23.61 11.22 -12.34
CA ASP A 122 23.61 12.67 -12.26
C ASP A 122 23.01 13.12 -10.91
N GLU A 123 23.85 13.74 -10.08
CA GLU A 123 23.46 14.29 -8.77
C GLU A 123 22.37 15.36 -8.88
N SER A 124 22.31 16.11 -9.99
CA SER A 124 21.29 17.13 -10.21
C SER A 124 19.90 16.51 -10.37
N GLU A 125 19.80 15.35 -11.02
CA GLU A 125 18.55 14.59 -11.13
C GLU A 125 18.16 13.97 -9.78
N ASP A 126 19.12 13.44 -9.02
CA ASP A 126 18.88 12.88 -7.69
C ASP A 126 18.30 13.92 -6.73
N LYS A 127 18.88 15.13 -6.76
CA LYS A 127 18.37 16.31 -6.07
C LYS A 127 16.98 16.72 -6.56
N ALA A 128 16.75 16.79 -7.86
CA ALA A 128 15.47 17.23 -8.43
C ALA A 128 14.31 16.27 -8.10
N ARG A 129 14.60 14.97 -7.93
CA ARG A 129 13.60 13.94 -7.60
C ARG A 129 13.20 13.88 -6.13
N GLY A 130 13.93 14.55 -5.23
CA GLY A 130 13.62 14.51 -3.80
C GLY A 130 14.06 13.21 -3.11
N CYS A 131 15.11 12.53 -3.60
CA CYS A 131 15.58 11.28 -3.00
C CYS A 131 16.27 11.53 -1.66
N ILE A 132 15.68 10.99 -0.59
CA ILE A 132 16.22 11.04 0.78
C ILE A 132 17.37 10.03 0.91
N GLY A 133 17.17 8.84 0.35
CA GLY A 133 18.14 7.76 0.36
C GLY A 133 17.49 6.46 -0.06
N HIS A 134 18.23 5.36 0.08
CA HIS A 134 17.64 4.04 -0.14
C HIS A 134 18.14 3.01 0.85
N VAL A 135 17.28 2.04 1.12
CA VAL A 135 17.67 0.80 1.79
C VAL A 135 18.07 -0.19 0.70
N ARG A 136 19.20 -0.89 0.86
CA ARG A 136 19.46 -2.13 0.10
C ARG A 136 19.59 -3.30 1.05
N GLY A 137 19.27 -4.49 0.58
CA GLY A 137 19.36 -5.67 1.42
C GLY A 137 19.22 -6.98 0.68
N ASP A 138 19.48 -8.04 1.43
CA ASP A 138 19.41 -9.42 0.99
C ASP A 138 18.96 -10.35 2.12
N PHE A 139 18.47 -11.52 1.75
CA PHE A 139 18.02 -12.56 2.67
C PHE A 139 19.16 -13.56 2.93
N ASP A 140 19.56 -13.67 4.21
CA ASP A 140 20.44 -14.71 4.72
C ASP A 140 19.84 -15.31 6.00
N GLY A 141 18.79 -16.13 5.83
CA GLY A 141 17.90 -16.56 6.92
C GLY A 141 16.94 -15.47 7.40
N ALA A 142 17.39 -14.21 7.49
CA ALA A 142 16.58 -13.02 7.71
C ALA A 142 16.95 -11.91 6.72
N LEU A 143 16.10 -10.88 6.59
CA LEU A 143 16.41 -9.71 5.77
C LEU A 143 17.43 -8.81 6.49
N TYR A 144 18.64 -8.73 5.94
CA TYR A 144 19.66 -7.79 6.35
C TYR A 144 19.65 -6.57 5.43
N THR A 145 19.82 -5.39 6.01
CA THR A 145 19.73 -4.14 5.25
C THR A 145 20.83 -3.15 5.61
N THR A 146 21.16 -2.28 4.65
CA THR A 146 22.05 -1.15 4.81
C THR A 146 21.39 0.11 4.24
N TRP A 147 21.48 1.21 4.96
CA TRP A 147 21.03 2.53 4.50
C TRP A 147 22.12 3.20 3.64
N TRP A 148 21.69 3.80 2.54
CA TRP A 148 22.52 4.59 1.63
C TRP A 148 21.94 6.00 1.53
N PRO A 149 22.64 7.02 2.08
CA PRO A 149 22.15 8.39 2.04
C PRO A 149 22.23 8.98 0.64
N HIS A 150 21.30 9.86 0.30
CA HIS A 150 21.28 10.66 -0.93
C HIS A 150 21.28 12.17 -0.60
N TYR A 151 21.14 13.04 -1.60
CA TYR A 151 21.22 14.49 -1.41
C TYR A 151 20.33 15.02 -0.27
N TRP A 152 19.10 14.50 -0.15
CA TRP A 152 18.15 14.97 0.87
C TRP A 152 18.25 14.24 2.22
N ASP A 153 19.19 13.31 2.42
CA ASP A 153 19.34 12.57 3.68
C ASP A 153 19.51 13.52 4.87
N GLN A 154 20.47 14.45 4.79
CA GLN A 154 20.78 15.37 5.88
C GLN A 154 19.59 16.25 6.28
N ALA A 155 18.77 16.64 5.30
CA ALA A 155 17.62 17.52 5.53
C ALA A 155 16.38 16.73 5.99
N LEU A 156 16.11 15.56 5.40
CA LEU A 156 14.80 14.89 5.47
C LEU A 156 14.83 13.52 6.16
N ASN A 157 16.01 12.95 6.48
CA ASN A 157 16.12 11.74 7.31
C ASN A 157 15.90 12.04 8.80
N GLN A 158 14.75 12.63 9.09
CA GLN A 158 14.29 13.07 10.39
C GLN A 158 13.36 12.02 11.02
N GLU A 159 12.99 12.20 12.29
CA GLU A 159 12.16 11.25 13.03
C GLU A 159 10.82 10.92 12.36
N ILE A 160 10.20 11.88 11.67
CA ILE A 160 8.95 11.63 10.94
C ILE A 160 9.14 10.65 9.78
N PHE A 161 10.25 10.77 9.04
CA PHE A 161 10.61 9.83 7.99
C PHE A 161 10.98 8.46 8.56
N LYS A 162 11.83 8.42 9.60
CA LYS A 162 12.27 7.17 10.23
C LYS A 162 11.11 6.35 10.76
N ARG A 163 10.11 6.99 11.37
CA ARG A 163 8.89 6.31 11.84
C ARG A 163 8.08 5.75 10.67
N ASP A 164 7.96 6.50 9.59
CA ASP A 164 7.17 6.06 8.43
C ASP A 164 7.85 4.91 7.67
N ILE A 165 9.15 5.02 7.35
CA ILE A 165 9.88 3.94 6.67
C ILE A 165 9.90 2.67 7.53
N GLN A 166 10.04 2.78 8.85
CA GLN A 166 9.96 1.61 9.73
C GLN A 166 8.59 0.93 9.65
N ARG A 167 7.51 1.71 9.61
CA ARG A 167 6.15 1.19 9.44
C ARG A 167 5.99 0.49 8.09
N VAL A 168 6.51 1.08 7.00
CA VAL A 168 6.49 0.49 5.65
C VAL A 168 7.30 -0.80 5.58
N VAL A 169 8.51 -0.83 6.14
CA VAL A 169 9.36 -2.03 6.16
C VAL A 169 8.72 -3.14 6.99
N ASN A 170 8.12 -2.83 8.14
CA ASN A 170 7.41 -3.82 8.95
C ASN A 170 6.22 -4.41 8.18
N TRP A 171 5.42 -3.55 7.55
CA TRP A 171 4.29 -3.97 6.72
C TRP A 171 4.72 -4.86 5.54
N LEU A 172 5.85 -4.55 4.90
CA LEU A 172 6.42 -5.39 3.84
C LEU A 172 6.96 -6.74 4.33
N LYS A 173 7.21 -6.90 5.63
CA LYS A 173 7.68 -8.15 6.26
C LYS A 173 6.54 -9.04 6.77
N GLU A 174 5.31 -8.54 6.78
CA GLU A 174 4.13 -9.31 7.17
C GLU A 174 3.86 -10.47 6.20
N ASP A 175 2.93 -11.35 6.58
CA ASP A 175 2.45 -12.40 5.68
C ASP A 175 1.87 -11.82 4.39
N ASN A 176 1.97 -12.58 3.30
CA ASN A 176 1.56 -12.18 1.94
C ASN A 176 2.31 -10.96 1.36
N SER A 177 3.41 -10.54 2.00
CA SER A 177 4.24 -9.42 1.54
C SER A 177 5.63 -9.87 1.01
N PRO A 178 6.27 -9.09 0.12
CA PRO A 178 7.49 -9.52 -0.57
C PRO A 178 8.76 -9.52 0.29
N LEU A 179 8.77 -8.90 1.48
CA LEU A 179 9.97 -8.80 2.32
C LEU A 179 9.98 -9.75 3.52
N LYS A 180 9.02 -10.67 3.60
CA LYS A 180 9.00 -11.73 4.64
C LYS A 180 10.22 -12.64 4.52
N ASP A 181 10.42 -13.23 3.34
CA ASP A 181 11.55 -14.09 2.98
C ASP A 181 11.69 -14.18 1.45
N LEU A 182 12.78 -14.79 0.96
CA LEU A 182 13.07 -14.90 -0.47
C LEU A 182 11.99 -15.70 -1.24
N ALA A 183 11.40 -16.72 -0.61
CA ALA A 183 10.35 -17.52 -1.23
C ALA A 183 9.06 -16.70 -1.42
N SER A 184 8.70 -15.90 -0.40
CA SER A 184 7.58 -14.97 -0.43
C SER A 184 7.79 -13.89 -1.47
N MET A 185 9.01 -13.33 -1.58
CA MET A 185 9.37 -12.40 -2.66
C MET A 185 9.17 -13.02 -4.04
N ASP A 186 9.72 -14.22 -4.27
CA ASP A 186 9.64 -14.91 -5.56
C ASP A 186 8.19 -15.20 -5.95
N GLY A 187 7.37 -15.68 -5.01
CA GLY A 187 5.94 -15.88 -5.20
C GLY A 187 5.18 -14.58 -5.48
N PHE A 188 5.45 -13.53 -4.72
CA PHE A 188 4.84 -12.21 -4.90
C PHE A 188 5.18 -11.65 -6.29
N CYS A 189 6.44 -11.69 -6.70
CA CYS A 189 6.89 -11.24 -8.01
C CYS A 189 6.26 -12.03 -9.16
N ARG A 190 6.15 -13.37 -9.07
CA ARG A 190 5.48 -14.18 -10.13
C ARG A 190 4.02 -13.80 -10.33
N ARG A 191 3.29 -13.47 -9.26
CA ARG A 191 1.89 -13.00 -9.35
C ARG A 191 1.77 -11.61 -9.97
N HIS A 192 2.87 -10.86 -9.99
CA HIS A 192 2.95 -9.49 -10.50
C HIS A 192 3.90 -9.39 -11.70
N GLU A 193 3.83 -10.33 -12.64
CA GLU A 193 4.75 -10.36 -13.79
C GLU A 193 4.69 -9.09 -14.65
N SER A 194 3.53 -8.42 -14.68
CA SER A 194 3.35 -7.11 -15.32
C SER A 194 4.15 -5.98 -14.67
N CYS A 195 4.66 -6.17 -13.45
CA CYS A 195 5.48 -5.19 -12.72
C CYS A 195 6.98 -5.36 -12.97
N ARG A 196 7.39 -6.21 -13.92
CA ARG A 196 8.79 -6.38 -14.27
C ARG A 196 9.35 -5.07 -14.86
N ILE A 197 10.49 -4.64 -14.34
CA ILE A 197 11.16 -3.41 -14.79
C ILE A 197 11.72 -3.63 -16.21
N PRO A 198 11.31 -2.82 -17.21
CA PRO A 198 11.80 -2.96 -18.58
C PRO A 198 13.32 -2.77 -18.68
N GLY A 199 13.94 -3.47 -19.63
CA GLY A 199 15.38 -3.33 -19.93
C GLY A 199 16.33 -4.04 -18.97
N GLN A 200 15.82 -4.72 -17.93
CA GLN A 200 16.63 -5.53 -17.03
C GLN A 200 16.73 -6.97 -17.54
N SER A 201 17.94 -7.53 -17.55
CA SER A 201 18.15 -8.91 -17.99
C SER A 201 17.65 -9.92 -16.95
N GLU A 202 17.77 -9.54 -15.68
CA GLU A 202 17.36 -10.28 -14.50
C GLU A 202 15.85 -10.16 -14.25
N ARG A 203 15.34 -11.02 -13.37
CA ARG A 203 13.99 -10.91 -12.82
C ARG A 203 13.98 -9.77 -11.80
N CYS A 204 13.64 -8.57 -12.26
CA CYS A 204 13.61 -7.35 -11.45
C CYS A 204 12.22 -6.72 -11.53
N TYR A 205 11.58 -6.49 -10.38
CA TYR A 205 10.20 -6.03 -10.29
C TYR A 205 10.12 -4.74 -9.50
N GLY A 206 9.27 -3.81 -9.94
CA GLY A 206 9.09 -2.51 -9.31
C GLY A 206 7.69 -2.29 -8.76
N PHE A 207 7.61 -1.80 -7.53
CA PHE A 207 6.38 -1.43 -6.86
C PHE A 207 6.50 -0.03 -6.26
N ARG A 208 5.53 0.84 -6.55
CA ARG A 208 5.43 2.15 -5.91
C ARG A 208 4.60 2.02 -4.65
N ILE A 209 5.10 2.53 -3.53
CA ILE A 209 4.42 2.55 -2.25
C ILE A 209 4.19 4.00 -1.84
N GLU A 210 2.99 4.33 -1.40
CA GLU A 210 2.65 5.65 -0.86
C GLU A 210 2.27 5.54 0.62
N SER A 211 2.83 6.43 1.43
CA SER A 211 2.58 6.51 2.86
C SER A 211 2.81 7.93 3.37
N GLY A 212 1.72 8.64 3.67
CA GLY A 212 1.76 10.01 4.16
C GLY A 212 2.50 10.96 3.21
N LEU A 213 3.53 11.61 3.74
CA LEU A 213 4.39 12.57 3.02
C LEU A 213 5.44 11.90 2.13
N PHE A 214 5.52 10.57 2.13
CA PHE A 214 6.60 9.84 1.50
C PHE A 214 6.09 8.91 0.39
N ARG A 215 6.99 8.67 -0.56
CA ARG A 215 6.85 7.68 -1.63
C ARG A 215 8.07 6.78 -1.59
N TYR A 216 7.84 5.48 -1.70
CA TYR A 216 8.89 4.48 -1.73
C TYR A 216 8.83 3.67 -3.02
N MET A 217 9.98 3.46 -3.65
CA MET A 217 10.09 2.68 -4.87
C MET A 217 10.80 1.38 -4.52
N LEU A 218 10.00 0.34 -4.29
CA LEU A 218 10.47 -1.00 -3.93
C LEU A 218 10.86 -1.76 -5.19
N ARG A 219 12.13 -2.14 -5.27
CA ARG A 219 12.67 -3.04 -6.27
C ARG A 219 12.95 -4.40 -5.64
N CYS A 220 12.39 -5.44 -6.24
CA CYS A 220 12.57 -6.83 -5.83
C CYS A 220 13.31 -7.61 -6.91
N THR A 221 14.37 -8.30 -6.52
CA THR A 221 15.15 -9.21 -7.38
C THR A 221 15.18 -10.59 -6.72
N PRO A 222 14.20 -11.47 -6.98
CA PRO A 222 14.08 -12.77 -6.29
C PRO A 222 15.10 -13.79 -6.81
N LEU A 223 16.39 -13.49 -6.66
CA LEU A 223 17.52 -14.32 -7.07
C LEU A 223 18.49 -14.48 -5.89
N MET A 224 18.81 -15.73 -5.55
CA MET A 224 19.77 -16.05 -4.50
C MET A 224 21.18 -15.54 -4.87
N GLY A 225 21.89 -14.97 -3.89
CA GLY A 225 23.24 -14.42 -4.09
C GLY A 225 23.30 -13.01 -4.69
N TRP A 226 22.14 -12.35 -4.85
CA TRP A 226 22.02 -10.96 -5.29
C TRP A 226 21.56 -10.07 -4.13
N TYR A 227 21.70 -8.76 -4.25
CA TYR A 227 20.90 -7.84 -3.44
C TYR A 227 19.44 -7.93 -3.91
N GLN A 228 18.58 -8.56 -3.11
CA GLN A 228 17.20 -8.81 -3.51
C GLN A 228 16.26 -7.62 -3.25
N VAL A 229 16.65 -6.68 -2.40
CA VAL A 229 15.81 -5.55 -1.99
C VAL A 229 16.52 -4.24 -2.27
N TYR A 230 15.85 -3.33 -2.96
CA TYR A 230 16.14 -1.91 -2.88
C TYR A 230 14.84 -1.15 -2.59
N LEU A 231 14.87 -0.23 -1.63
CA LEU A 231 13.73 0.64 -1.29
C LEU A 231 14.20 2.09 -1.36
N TYR A 232 13.98 2.72 -2.51
CA TYR A 232 14.32 4.14 -2.70
C TYR A 232 13.25 5.00 -2.05
N CYS A 233 13.67 6.00 -1.29
CA CYS A 233 12.81 6.79 -0.42
C CYS A 233 12.78 8.24 -0.91
N TYR A 234 11.59 8.72 -1.23
CA TYR A 234 11.35 10.05 -1.76
C TYR A 234 10.40 10.83 -0.87
N SER A 235 10.68 12.11 -0.68
CA SER A 235 9.69 13.03 -0.13
C SER A 235 8.76 13.48 -1.25
N ARG A 236 7.45 13.51 -0.97
CA ARG A 236 6.44 13.99 -1.93
C ARG A 236 6.41 15.51 -2.05
N ASP A 237 6.94 16.20 -1.05
CA ASP A 237 6.96 17.66 -0.97
C ASP A 237 8.33 18.24 -1.33
N ALA A 238 9.39 17.44 -1.31
CA ALA A 238 10.74 17.89 -1.63
C ALA A 238 11.00 17.83 -3.13
N VAL A 239 10.32 18.71 -3.86
CA VAL A 239 10.79 19.22 -5.16
C VAL A 239 10.92 20.72 -4.97
N PRO A 240 12.13 21.31 -5.08
CA PRO A 240 12.29 22.76 -4.98
C PRO A 240 11.34 23.47 -5.95
N GLU A 241 10.70 24.56 -5.52
CA GLU A 241 9.78 25.39 -6.33
C GLU A 241 10.43 26.02 -7.58
N ASP A 242 11.72 25.79 -7.83
CA ASP A 242 12.48 26.41 -8.93
C ASP A 242 12.52 25.59 -10.23
N VAL A 243 11.72 24.54 -10.37
CA VAL A 243 11.51 23.88 -11.67
C VAL A 243 10.10 24.21 -12.17
N PRO A 244 9.96 25.01 -13.24
CA PRO A 244 8.66 25.23 -13.87
C PRO A 244 8.03 23.89 -14.21
N LYS A 245 6.80 23.66 -13.74
CA LYS A 245 5.97 22.57 -14.24
C LYS A 245 5.52 22.97 -15.64
N GLU A 246 6.09 22.33 -16.66
CA GLU A 246 5.55 22.37 -18.04
C GLU A 246 4.18 21.67 -18.10
#